data_AF-A0ABD5VHD5-F1
#
_entry.id   AF-A0ABD5VHD5-F1
#
_cell.length_a   1.000
_cell.length_b   1.000
_cell.length_c   1.000
_cell.angle_alpha   90.00
_cell.angle_beta   90.00
_cell.angle_gamma   90.00
#
_symmetry.space_group_name_H-M   'P 1'
#
loop_
_entity.id
_entity.type
_entity.pdbx_description
1 polymer ?
#
loop_
_entity_poly.entity_id
_entity_poly.type
_entity_poly.pdbx_seq_one_letter_code
_entity_poly.pdbx_strand_id
1 'polypeptide(L)'
;MPGVDANIIGWRLPEVLDIDSDTGTQDAAERKPTNGYALATGVKEELDWHYKQYNTHELTAAFGEEFARLDNQPAGANREGLLGLYEYRRLRTHRSVDIIECNTGDDAIIEAYKAYNRESRKTAILLSNDYGFVERGRDAGVPTQHIAYPVDIPRKATGSWTLATELLYYLAVFFGVVVLPKVTVYGVWNGKGGRNWQHEELDLDSRSPKLEPVLQRDRILLNAMP
;
A
#
# COMPACT_ATOMS: atom_id res chain seq x y z
N MET A 1 2.23 -11.51 -16.17
CA MET A 1 1.67 -11.13 -14.86
C MET A 1 2.79 -10.55 -14.01
N PRO A 2 2.64 -9.40 -13.36
CA PRO A 2 3.63 -8.94 -12.39
C PRO A 2 3.48 -9.75 -11.09
N GLY A 3 4.62 -10.16 -10.55
CA GLY A 3 4.77 -10.65 -9.19
C GLY A 3 5.49 -9.60 -8.36
N VAL A 4 5.03 -9.42 -7.12
CA VAL A 4 5.45 -8.30 -6.28
C VAL A 4 6.22 -8.86 -5.08
N ASP A 5 7.37 -8.27 -4.78
CA ASP A 5 8.14 -8.49 -3.56
C ASP A 5 7.68 -7.54 -2.43
N ALA A 6 7.89 -7.92 -1.17
CA ALA A 6 7.46 -7.14 0.00
C ALA A 6 8.18 -5.80 0.16
N ASN A 7 9.38 -5.65 -0.43
CA ASN A 7 10.22 -4.46 -0.24
C ASN A 7 9.84 -3.25 -1.10
N ILE A 8 8.90 -3.39 -2.03
CA ILE A 8 8.45 -2.28 -2.89
C ILE A 8 7.47 -1.33 -2.15
N ILE A 9 7.16 -0.16 -2.73
CA ILE A 9 6.07 0.70 -2.23
C ILE A 9 4.80 -0.14 -2.14
N GLY A 10 4.39 -0.43 -0.91
CA GLY A 10 3.27 -1.33 -0.61
C GLY A 10 1.90 -0.74 -0.90
N TRP A 11 1.78 0.43 -1.54
CA TRP A 11 0.48 1.06 -1.75
C TRP A 11 0.32 1.60 -3.16
N ARG A 12 -0.76 1.20 -3.84
CA ARG A 12 -1.08 1.60 -5.22
C ARG A 12 0.04 1.36 -6.22
N LEU A 13 0.81 0.30 -6.00
CA LEU A 13 1.91 -0.08 -6.88
C LEU A 13 1.49 -0.20 -8.35
N PRO A 14 0.36 -0.85 -8.69
CA PRO A 14 -0.04 -0.97 -10.09
C PRO A 14 -0.30 0.36 -10.77
N GLU A 15 -0.93 1.31 -10.06
CA GLU A 15 -1.20 2.64 -10.57
C GLU A 15 0.08 3.47 -10.72
N VAL A 16 0.99 3.37 -9.75
CA VAL A 16 2.29 4.08 -9.78
C VAL A 16 3.17 3.62 -10.94
N LEU A 17 3.18 2.31 -11.22
CA LEU A 17 3.96 1.73 -12.30
C LEU A 17 3.21 1.68 -13.63
N ASP A 18 1.94 2.10 -13.66
CA ASP A 18 1.05 2.02 -14.82
C ASP A 18 0.95 0.59 -15.40
N ILE A 19 0.94 -0.41 -14.51
CA ILE A 19 0.87 -1.83 -14.87
C ILE A 19 -0.49 -2.45 -14.55
N ASP A 20 -1.45 -1.64 -14.10
CA ASP A 20 -2.77 -2.14 -13.74
C ASP A 20 -3.50 -2.73 -14.96
N SER A 21 -4.03 -3.94 -14.78
CA SER A 21 -4.65 -4.67 -15.89
C SER A 21 -5.97 -4.06 -16.34
N ASP A 22 -6.63 -3.21 -15.55
CA ASP A 22 -7.94 -2.65 -15.89
C ASP A 22 -7.88 -1.17 -16.24
N THR A 23 -6.99 -0.43 -15.58
CA THR A 23 -6.91 1.03 -15.65
C THR A 23 -5.61 1.56 -16.23
N GLY A 24 -4.58 0.71 -16.38
CA GLY A 24 -3.28 1.13 -16.90
C GLY A 24 -3.31 1.49 -18.39
N THR A 25 -2.34 2.28 -18.82
CA THR A 25 -2.22 2.77 -20.19
C THR A 25 -2.11 1.62 -21.19
N GLN A 26 -2.97 1.66 -22.21
CA GLN A 26 -2.89 0.70 -23.32
C GLN A 26 -1.83 1.13 -24.33
N ASP A 27 -1.20 0.13 -24.96
CA ASP A 27 -0.29 0.41 -26.06
C ASP A 27 -1.03 0.79 -27.37
N ALA A 28 -0.28 1.08 -28.43
CA ALA A 28 -0.84 1.46 -29.73
C ALA A 28 -1.74 0.39 -30.38
N ALA A 29 -1.70 -0.84 -29.89
CA ALA A 29 -2.55 -1.95 -30.32
C ALA A 29 -3.68 -2.23 -29.32
N GLU A 30 -4.00 -1.28 -28.44
CA GLU A 30 -5.04 -1.36 -27.40
C GLU A 30 -4.81 -2.50 -26.39
N ARG A 31 -3.57 -2.97 -26.26
CA ARG A 31 -3.24 -4.04 -25.32
C ARG A 31 -3.04 -3.44 -23.94
N LYS A 32 -3.71 -4.04 -22.95
CA LYS A 32 -3.51 -3.78 -21.53
C LYS A 32 -2.05 -4.05 -21.14
N PRO A 33 -1.48 -3.28 -20.18
CA PRO A 33 -0.08 -3.43 -19.80
C PRO A 33 0.22 -4.79 -19.18
N THR A 34 -0.76 -5.36 -18.47
CA THR A 34 -0.68 -6.71 -17.91
C THR A 34 -1.98 -7.47 -18.06
N ASN A 35 -1.90 -8.79 -17.92
CA ASN A 35 -3.04 -9.72 -17.95
C ASN A 35 -3.52 -10.12 -16.54
N GLY A 36 -3.20 -9.33 -15.53
CA GLY A 36 -3.48 -9.59 -14.11
C GLY A 36 -2.23 -9.93 -13.31
N TYR A 37 -2.40 -10.35 -12.04
CA TYR A 37 -1.34 -10.48 -11.03
C TYR A 37 -1.01 -11.93 -10.62
N ALA A 38 0.26 -12.22 -10.39
CA ALA A 38 0.68 -13.46 -9.76
C ALA A 38 1.16 -13.11 -8.34
N LEU A 39 0.47 -13.59 -7.31
CA LEU A 39 0.69 -13.16 -5.92
C LEU A 39 1.18 -14.33 -5.07
N ALA A 40 2.35 -14.17 -4.46
CA ALA A 40 2.96 -15.17 -3.60
C ALA A 40 2.45 -15.08 -2.15
N THR A 41 2.10 -16.21 -1.52
CA THR A 41 1.64 -16.22 -0.13
C THR A 41 2.73 -15.83 0.86
N GLY A 42 3.99 -16.18 0.57
CA GLY A 42 5.16 -15.76 1.36
C GLY A 42 5.26 -14.24 1.49
N VAL A 43 4.98 -13.49 0.42
CA VAL A 43 4.98 -12.02 0.44
C VAL A 43 3.88 -11.49 1.34
N LYS A 44 2.67 -12.09 1.31
CA LYS A 44 1.61 -11.71 2.25
C LYS A 44 2.05 -11.94 3.70
N GLU A 45 2.70 -13.07 3.99
CA GLU A 45 3.19 -13.39 5.34
C GLU A 45 4.30 -12.44 5.80
N GLU A 46 5.17 -12.01 4.89
CA GLU A 46 6.18 -10.95 5.14
C GLU A 46 5.57 -9.58 5.41
N LEU A 47 4.37 -9.31 4.90
CA LEU A 47 3.64 -8.07 5.17
C LEU A 47 2.79 -8.13 6.46
N ASP A 48 2.49 -9.34 6.95
CA ASP A 48 1.60 -9.59 8.10
C ASP A 48 2.33 -9.50 9.45
N TRP A 49 3.28 -8.55 9.60
CA TRP A 49 4.04 -8.37 10.83
C TRP A 49 3.27 -7.48 11.81
N HIS A 50 3.03 -7.98 13.03
CA HIS A 50 2.20 -7.32 14.03
C HIS A 50 3.01 -6.85 15.25
N TYR A 51 3.87 -5.82 15.11
CA TYR A 51 4.25 -5.04 16.29
C TYR A 51 3.33 -3.83 16.45
N LYS A 52 2.76 -3.69 17.63
CA LYS A 52 1.96 -2.53 18.02
C LYS A 52 2.78 -1.62 18.92
N GLN A 53 2.56 -0.32 18.80
CA GLN A 53 3.12 0.65 19.73
C GLN A 53 2.26 0.69 20.98
N TYR A 54 2.86 0.32 22.11
CA TYR A 54 2.22 0.35 23.42
C TYR A 54 2.68 1.53 24.29
N ASN A 55 3.66 2.30 23.82
CA ASN A 55 4.17 3.48 24.53
C ASN A 55 4.06 4.73 23.65
N THR A 56 2.91 5.38 23.69
CA THR A 56 2.67 6.67 23.03
C THR A 56 3.07 7.87 23.88
N HIS A 57 3.40 7.67 25.17
CA HIS A 57 3.71 8.77 26.07
C HIS A 57 4.89 9.62 25.57
N GLU A 58 5.94 8.98 25.04
CA GLU A 58 7.08 9.68 24.44
C GLU A 58 6.69 10.45 23.17
N LEU A 59 5.80 9.90 22.34
CA LEU A 59 5.29 10.57 21.14
C LEU A 59 4.43 11.79 21.52
N THR A 60 3.54 11.64 22.50
CA THR A 60 2.72 12.74 23.02
C THR A 60 3.59 13.85 23.60
N ALA A 61 4.62 13.49 24.39
CA ALA A 61 5.54 14.46 24.96
C ALA A 61 6.36 15.20 23.89
N ALA A 62 6.75 14.53 22.80
CA ALA A 62 7.56 15.12 21.74
C ALA A 62 6.73 15.91 20.70
N PHE A 63 5.53 15.46 20.36
CA PHE A 63 4.78 15.94 19.19
C PHE A 63 3.38 16.47 19.51
N GLY A 64 2.89 16.33 20.74
CA GLY A 64 1.61 16.89 21.20
C GLY A 64 0.51 15.84 21.46
N GLU A 65 -0.58 16.30 22.07
CA GLU A 65 -1.74 15.50 22.49
C GLU A 65 -2.42 14.76 21.34
N GLU A 66 -2.29 15.25 20.11
CA GLU A 66 -2.80 14.56 18.93
C GLU A 66 -2.24 13.13 18.83
N PHE A 67 -1.01 12.88 19.27
CA PHE A 67 -0.36 11.55 19.18
C PHE A 67 -0.83 10.56 20.26
N ALA A 68 -1.60 11.00 21.26
CA ALA A 68 -2.13 10.12 22.30
C ALA A 68 -3.07 9.03 21.73
N ARG A 69 -3.75 9.32 20.61
CA ARG A 69 -4.69 8.41 19.92
C ARG A 69 -4.02 7.28 19.14
N LEU A 70 -2.69 7.22 19.16
CA LEU A 70 -1.94 6.18 18.46
C LEU A 70 -1.69 4.95 19.34
N ASP A 71 -2.27 4.90 20.54
CA ASP A 71 -2.08 3.79 21.45
C ASP A 71 -2.64 2.49 20.86
N ASN A 72 -1.89 1.39 21.01
CA ASN A 72 -2.22 0.09 20.47
C ASN A 72 -2.37 0.10 18.92
N GLN A 73 -1.74 1.06 18.24
CA GLN A 73 -1.70 1.15 16.77
C GLN A 73 -0.32 0.75 16.20
N PRO A 74 -0.25 0.41 14.91
CA PRO A 74 1.01 0.15 14.21
C PRO A 74 1.94 1.38 14.26
N ALA A 75 3.25 1.15 14.38
CA ALA A 75 4.26 2.22 14.36
C ALA A 75 5.41 1.91 13.41
N GLY A 76 6.08 2.98 12.97
CA GLY A 76 7.22 2.90 12.06
C GLY A 76 6.87 2.13 10.78
N ALA A 77 7.81 1.27 10.36
CA ALA A 77 7.70 0.45 9.15
C ALA A 77 6.47 -0.47 9.11
N ASN A 78 5.84 -0.81 10.25
CA ASN A 78 4.63 -1.64 10.25
C ASN A 78 3.42 -0.95 9.59
N ARG A 79 3.43 0.39 9.53
CA ARG A 79 2.38 1.13 8.81
C ARG A 79 2.51 0.90 7.31
N GLU A 80 3.73 0.88 6.79
CA GLU A 80 4.00 0.53 5.39
C GLU A 80 3.69 -0.94 5.11
N GLY A 81 4.08 -1.85 6.02
CA GLY A 81 3.71 -3.28 5.92
C GLY A 81 2.20 -3.49 5.85
N LEU A 82 1.42 -2.75 6.64
CA LEU A 82 -0.05 -2.80 6.57
C LEU A 82 -0.61 -2.21 5.27
N LEU A 83 -0.06 -1.10 4.78
CA LEU A 83 -0.43 -0.61 3.45
C LEU A 83 -0.19 -1.70 2.39
N GLY A 84 1.00 -2.33 2.42
CA GLY A 84 1.35 -3.49 1.60
C GLY A 84 0.35 -4.63 1.72
N LEU A 85 -0.04 -5.00 2.93
CA LEU A 85 -0.96 -6.10 3.18
C LEU A 85 -2.36 -5.81 2.62
N TYR A 86 -2.86 -4.59 2.77
CA TYR A 86 -4.17 -4.22 2.23
C TYR A 86 -4.13 -4.05 0.71
N GLU A 87 -3.02 -3.60 0.15
CA GLU A 87 -2.77 -3.60 -1.28
C GLU A 87 -2.75 -5.02 -1.84
N TYR A 88 -2.02 -5.96 -1.23
CA TYR A 88 -2.05 -7.37 -1.58
C TYR A 88 -3.48 -7.93 -1.59
N ARG A 89 -4.26 -7.61 -0.55
CA ARG A 89 -5.67 -8.04 -0.44
C ARG A 89 -6.55 -7.43 -1.53
N ARG A 90 -6.33 -6.15 -1.88
CA ARG A 90 -7.00 -5.45 -2.97
C ARG A 90 -6.65 -6.06 -4.33
N LEU A 91 -5.38 -6.38 -4.57
CA LEU A 91 -4.97 -7.05 -5.80
C LEU A 91 -5.61 -8.43 -5.90
N ARG A 92 -5.63 -9.19 -4.80
CA ARG A 92 -6.26 -10.52 -4.74
C ARG A 92 -7.76 -10.54 -5.09
N THR A 93 -8.49 -9.45 -4.96
CA THR A 93 -9.91 -9.40 -5.36
C THR A 93 -10.11 -9.17 -6.86
N HIS A 94 -9.04 -8.92 -7.64
CA HIS A 94 -9.14 -8.79 -9.09
C HIS A 94 -9.49 -10.12 -9.75
N ARG A 95 -10.20 -10.05 -10.89
CA ARG A 95 -10.69 -11.24 -11.61
C ARG A 95 -9.57 -12.09 -12.20
N SER A 96 -8.40 -11.51 -12.46
CA SER A 96 -7.28 -12.18 -13.11
C SER A 96 -6.09 -12.24 -12.16
N VAL A 97 -6.19 -13.09 -11.14
CA VAL A 97 -5.12 -13.30 -10.14
C VAL A 97 -4.81 -14.78 -10.03
N ASP A 98 -3.52 -15.11 -10.06
CA ASP A 98 -3.02 -16.43 -9.70
C ASP A 98 -2.34 -16.33 -8.32
N ILE A 99 -2.73 -17.20 -7.39
CA ILE A 99 -2.07 -17.30 -6.08
C ILE A 99 -1.00 -18.39 -6.15
N ILE A 100 0.22 -18.05 -5.76
CA ILE A 100 1.38 -18.94 -5.74
C ILE A 100 1.69 -19.25 -4.28
N GLU A 101 1.45 -20.49 -3.88
CA GLU A 101 1.70 -20.95 -2.51
C GLU A 101 3.20 -21.14 -2.30
N CYS A 102 3.77 -20.42 -1.34
CA CYS A 102 5.17 -20.51 -0.93
C CYS A 102 5.37 -20.05 0.52
N ASN A 103 6.51 -20.40 1.09
CA ASN A 103 6.97 -19.84 2.36
C ASN A 103 7.54 -18.43 2.16
N THR A 104 7.83 -17.75 3.28
CA THR A 104 8.56 -16.47 3.31
C THR A 104 10.03 -16.63 2.89
N GLY A 105 10.65 -15.51 2.52
CA GLY A 105 12.05 -15.39 2.13
C GLY A 105 12.25 -15.49 0.62
N ASP A 106 13.20 -14.70 0.13
CA ASP A 106 13.56 -14.55 -1.27
C ASP A 106 13.67 -15.88 -2.01
N ASP A 107 14.45 -16.83 -1.49
CA ASP A 107 14.70 -18.11 -2.15
C ASP A 107 13.42 -18.91 -2.34
N ALA A 108 12.55 -18.94 -1.33
CA ALA A 108 11.28 -19.66 -1.38
C ALA A 108 10.31 -18.99 -2.37
N ILE A 109 10.26 -17.66 -2.36
CA ILE A 109 9.43 -16.87 -3.28
C ILE A 109 9.90 -17.08 -4.72
N ILE A 110 11.20 -16.91 -4.99
CA ILE A 110 11.79 -17.03 -6.33
C ILE A 110 11.60 -18.44 -6.91
N GLU A 111 11.87 -19.49 -6.13
CA GLU A 111 11.68 -20.86 -6.60
C GLU A 111 10.20 -21.17 -6.89
N ALA A 112 9.26 -20.59 -6.14
CA ALA A 112 7.84 -20.74 -6.42
C ALA A 112 7.44 -20.07 -7.74
N TYR A 113 7.95 -18.87 -8.03
CA TYR A 113 7.72 -18.21 -9.33
C TYR A 113 8.38 -18.92 -10.50
N LYS A 114 9.55 -19.52 -10.27
CA LYS A 114 10.23 -20.36 -11.26
C LYS A 114 9.40 -21.60 -11.61
N ALA A 115 8.86 -22.28 -10.60
CA ALA A 115 7.94 -23.41 -10.81
C ALA A 115 6.67 -22.96 -11.56
N TYR A 116 6.07 -21.85 -11.14
CA TYR A 116 4.91 -21.26 -11.79
C TYR A 116 5.17 -20.96 -13.28
N ASN A 117 6.31 -20.35 -13.62
CA ASN A 117 6.68 -20.03 -15.01
C ASN A 117 6.90 -21.27 -15.88
N ARG A 118 7.27 -22.40 -15.28
CA ARG A 118 7.45 -23.69 -15.99
C ARG A 118 6.12 -24.42 -16.20
N GLU A 119 5.22 -24.32 -15.23
CA GLU A 119 4.00 -25.13 -15.17
C GLU A 119 2.77 -24.41 -15.72
N SER A 120 2.78 -23.07 -15.70
CA SER A 120 1.75 -22.21 -16.26
C SER A 120 2.02 -21.88 -17.73
N ARG A 121 0.97 -21.52 -18.46
CA ARG A 121 1.09 -20.88 -19.78
C ARG A 121 1.39 -19.38 -19.69
N LYS A 122 1.44 -18.84 -18.47
CA LYS A 122 1.70 -17.43 -18.18
C LYS A 122 3.11 -17.28 -17.64
N THR A 123 3.73 -16.14 -17.92
CA THR A 123 5.03 -15.76 -17.35
C THR A 123 4.83 -14.66 -16.33
N ALA A 124 5.31 -14.91 -15.12
CA ALA A 124 5.46 -13.94 -14.06
C ALA A 124 6.76 -13.14 -14.23
N ILE A 125 6.67 -11.83 -14.04
CA ILE A 125 7.83 -10.92 -13.97
C ILE A 125 7.86 -10.36 -12.55
N LEU A 126 8.97 -10.57 -11.86
CA LEU A 126 9.16 -10.09 -10.49
C LEU A 126 9.60 -8.63 -10.47
N LEU A 127 8.98 -7.84 -9.61
CA LEU A 127 9.30 -6.44 -9.39
C LEU A 127 9.77 -6.26 -7.93
N SER A 128 10.98 -5.75 -7.75
CA SER A 128 11.54 -5.43 -6.44
C SER A 128 12.47 -4.22 -6.52
N ASN A 129 12.60 -3.48 -5.43
CA ASN A 129 13.63 -2.45 -5.23
C ASN A 129 14.88 -3.00 -4.50
N ASP A 130 14.89 -4.27 -4.11
CA ASP A 130 16.06 -4.94 -3.54
C ASP A 130 16.92 -5.54 -4.66
N TYR A 131 18.12 -5.02 -4.83
CA TYR A 131 19.10 -5.56 -5.77
C TYR A 131 19.43 -7.03 -5.50
N GLY A 132 19.50 -7.45 -4.24
CA GLY A 132 19.80 -8.84 -3.87
C GLY A 132 18.71 -9.80 -4.34
N PHE A 133 17.43 -9.44 -4.13
CA PHE A 133 16.30 -10.19 -4.67
C PHE A 133 16.33 -10.23 -6.20
N VAL A 134 16.61 -9.11 -6.85
CA VAL A 134 16.65 -9.00 -8.32
C VAL A 134 17.74 -9.89 -8.93
N GLU A 135 18.94 -9.88 -8.34
CA GLU A 135 20.05 -10.72 -8.78
C GLU A 135 19.72 -12.20 -8.60
N ARG A 136 19.25 -12.62 -7.42
CA ARG A 136 18.81 -14.01 -7.16
C ARG A 136 17.75 -14.46 -8.16
N GLY A 137 16.75 -13.62 -8.44
CA GLY A 137 15.67 -13.94 -9.37
C GLY A 137 16.19 -14.19 -10.79
N ARG A 138 17.10 -13.32 -11.27
CA ARG A 138 17.73 -13.47 -12.58
C ARG A 138 18.60 -14.72 -12.68
N ASP A 139 19.40 -14.99 -11.65
CA ASP A 139 20.26 -16.18 -11.58
C ASP A 139 19.43 -17.47 -11.57
N ALA A 140 18.25 -17.46 -10.96
CA ALA A 140 17.30 -18.57 -10.97
C ALA A 140 16.54 -18.72 -12.31
N GLY A 141 16.73 -17.82 -13.27
CA GLY A 141 16.05 -17.81 -14.56
C GLY A 141 14.63 -17.23 -14.53
N VAL A 142 14.27 -16.50 -13.47
CA VAL A 142 12.97 -15.82 -13.35
C VAL A 142 13.10 -14.38 -13.85
N PRO A 143 12.29 -13.93 -14.81
CA PRO A 143 12.30 -12.53 -15.26
C PRO A 143 12.09 -11.58 -14.08
N THR A 144 13.09 -10.78 -13.76
CA THR A 144 13.07 -9.90 -12.58
C THR A 144 13.61 -8.51 -12.93
N GLN A 145 12.85 -7.50 -12.53
CA GLN A 145 13.12 -6.09 -12.82
C GLN A 145 13.28 -5.29 -11.53
N HIS A 146 14.40 -4.56 -11.47
CA HIS A 146 14.62 -3.60 -10.41
C HIS A 146 13.74 -2.36 -10.62
N ILE A 147 13.04 -1.95 -9.56
CA ILE A 147 12.25 -0.72 -9.51
C ILE A 147 13.04 0.34 -8.76
N ALA A 148 13.49 1.36 -9.50
CA ALA A 148 14.19 2.50 -8.93
C ALA A 148 13.21 3.63 -8.60
N TYR A 149 13.31 4.18 -7.40
CA TYR A 149 12.60 5.40 -7.06
C TYR A 149 13.34 6.63 -7.57
N PRO A 150 12.62 7.69 -7.98
CA PRO A 150 13.26 8.96 -8.34
C PRO A 150 14.05 9.49 -7.15
N VAL A 151 15.34 9.77 -7.38
CA VAL A 151 16.20 10.40 -6.36
C VAL A 151 15.86 11.89 -6.20
N ASP A 152 15.45 12.53 -7.30
CA ASP A 152 15.07 13.93 -7.33
C ASP A 152 13.55 14.07 -7.27
N ILE A 153 13.05 14.54 -6.14
CA ILE A 153 11.62 14.87 -5.97
C ILE A 153 11.43 16.35 -6.33
N PRO A 154 10.54 16.68 -7.28
CA PRO A 154 10.30 18.06 -7.65
C PRO A 154 9.70 18.84 -6.48
N ARG A 155 10.15 20.09 -6.28
CA ARG A 155 9.61 20.96 -5.21
C ARG A 155 8.14 21.34 -5.40
N LYS A 156 7.62 21.18 -6.62
CA LYS A 156 6.23 21.44 -7.01
C LYS A 156 5.80 20.34 -7.97
N ALA A 157 4.59 19.82 -7.76
CA ALA A 157 3.94 18.88 -8.65
C ALA A 157 2.53 19.38 -8.97
N THR A 158 2.00 18.97 -10.12
CA THR A 158 0.60 19.18 -10.50
C THR A 158 -0.05 17.80 -10.61
N GLY A 159 -1.22 17.64 -10.02
CA GLY A 159 -1.93 16.38 -9.98
C GLY A 159 -3.44 16.59 -9.85
N SER A 160 -4.20 15.51 -10.01
CA SER A 160 -5.64 15.51 -9.80
C SER A 160 -5.99 15.62 -8.31
N TRP A 161 -7.25 15.92 -8.01
CA TRP A 161 -7.77 15.84 -6.65
C TRP A 161 -7.63 14.42 -6.07
N THR A 162 -7.78 13.39 -6.90
CA THR A 162 -7.57 11.98 -6.52
C THR A 162 -6.16 11.74 -6.02
N LEU A 163 -5.12 12.21 -6.73
CA LEU A 163 -3.73 12.09 -6.28
C LEU A 163 -3.50 12.86 -4.97
N ALA A 164 -4.15 14.02 -4.79
CA ALA A 164 -4.06 14.78 -3.55
C ALA A 164 -4.70 14.03 -2.37
N THR A 165 -5.87 13.40 -2.56
CA THR A 165 -6.52 12.59 -1.53
C THR A 165 -5.71 11.33 -1.20
N GLU A 166 -5.11 10.72 -2.22
CA GLU A 166 -4.27 9.54 -2.04
C GLU A 166 -3.01 9.86 -1.25
N LEU A 167 -2.33 10.95 -1.62
CA LEU A 167 -1.18 11.45 -0.88
C LEU A 167 -1.54 11.76 0.58
N LEU A 168 -2.70 12.38 0.83
CA LEU A 168 -3.15 12.66 2.18
C LEU A 168 -3.37 11.38 2.99
N TYR A 169 -4.00 10.35 2.40
CA TYR A 169 -4.17 9.05 3.04
C TYR A 169 -2.84 8.40 3.36
N TYR A 170 -1.94 8.31 2.39
CA TYR A 170 -0.61 7.72 2.57
C TYR A 170 0.18 8.41 3.68
N LEU A 171 0.27 9.74 3.65
CA LEU A 171 1.00 10.51 4.68
C LEU A 171 0.33 10.39 6.05
N ALA A 172 -1.01 10.41 6.11
CA ALA A 172 -1.74 10.23 7.36
C ALA A 172 -1.46 8.85 7.97
N VAL A 173 -1.45 7.78 7.17
CA VAL A 173 -1.14 6.43 7.64
C VAL A 173 0.33 6.33 8.04
N PHE A 174 1.25 6.79 7.19
CA PHE A 174 2.69 6.70 7.40
C PHE A 174 3.13 7.42 8.69
N PHE A 175 2.74 8.68 8.85
CA PHE A 175 3.03 9.43 10.08
C PHE A 175 2.11 9.08 11.26
N GLY A 176 0.98 8.44 10.99
CA GLY A 176 -0.08 8.14 11.96
C GLY A 176 -1.03 9.33 12.18
N VAL A 177 -0.48 10.55 12.19
CA VAL A 177 -1.22 11.82 12.29
C VAL A 177 -0.65 12.86 11.34
N VAL A 178 -1.52 13.63 10.69
CA VAL A 178 -1.19 14.85 9.95
C VAL A 178 -1.98 16.01 10.53
N VAL A 179 -1.26 16.98 11.11
CA VAL A 179 -1.86 18.16 11.76
C VAL A 179 -1.94 19.31 10.76
N LEU A 180 -3.15 19.62 10.27
CA LEU A 180 -3.41 20.76 9.39
C LEU A 180 -4.01 21.92 10.19
N PRO A 181 -3.91 23.19 9.74
CA PRO A 181 -4.29 24.36 10.56
C PRO A 181 -5.69 24.33 11.20
N LYS A 182 -6.66 23.63 10.60
CA LYS A 182 -8.06 23.57 11.07
C LYS A 182 -8.57 22.17 11.36
N VAL A 183 -7.79 21.14 11.03
CA VAL A 183 -8.20 19.74 11.14
C VAL A 183 -6.98 18.89 11.44
N THR A 184 -7.13 17.92 12.32
CA THR A 184 -6.16 16.86 12.53
C THR A 184 -6.67 15.61 11.81
N VAL A 185 -5.81 15.02 10.98
CA VAL A 185 -6.12 13.84 10.18
C VAL A 185 -5.38 12.64 10.76
N TYR A 186 -6.12 11.62 11.16
CA TYR A 186 -5.60 10.41 11.76
C TYR A 186 -5.62 9.28 10.73
N GLY A 187 -4.42 8.83 10.34
CA GLY A 187 -4.29 7.62 9.53
C GLY A 187 -4.45 6.35 10.34
N VAL A 188 -4.10 6.42 11.63
CA VAL A 188 -4.35 5.36 12.62
C VAL A 188 -4.89 5.98 13.90
N TRP A 189 -5.83 5.29 14.57
CA TRP A 189 -6.48 5.75 15.79
C TRP A 189 -6.96 4.55 16.62
N ASN A 190 -7.18 4.73 17.92
CA ASN A 190 -7.81 3.71 18.77
C ASN A 190 -9.14 3.22 18.17
N GLY A 191 -9.16 1.96 17.74
CA GLY A 191 -10.35 1.34 17.15
C GLY A 191 -10.33 1.23 15.63
N LYS A 192 -9.30 1.73 14.93
CA LYS A 192 -9.10 1.44 13.50
C LYS A 192 -8.93 -0.08 13.31
N GLY A 193 -9.90 -0.70 12.66
CA GLY A 193 -9.94 -2.14 12.40
C GLY A 193 -9.88 -2.46 10.91
N GLY A 194 -9.96 -3.75 10.57
CA GLY A 194 -9.70 -4.20 9.21
C GLY A 194 -10.66 -3.65 8.15
N ARG A 195 -11.91 -3.35 8.52
CA ARG A 195 -12.86 -2.68 7.62
C ARG A 195 -12.41 -1.25 7.28
N ASN A 196 -11.94 -0.50 8.27
CA ASN A 196 -11.46 0.87 8.07
C ASN A 196 -10.22 0.88 7.16
N TRP A 197 -9.33 -0.11 7.31
CA TRP A 197 -8.19 -0.29 6.41
C TRP A 197 -8.61 -0.63 4.99
N GLN A 198 -9.57 -1.55 4.83
CA GLN A 198 -10.10 -1.95 3.52
C GLN A 198 -10.77 -0.80 2.77
N HIS A 199 -11.42 0.12 3.49
CA HIS A 199 -12.07 1.29 2.91
C HIS A 199 -11.19 2.55 2.88
N GLU A 200 -9.90 2.43 3.20
CA GLU A 200 -8.99 3.58 3.24
C GLU A 200 -9.51 4.73 4.15
N GLU A 201 -10.22 4.41 5.23
CA GLU A 201 -10.85 5.39 6.10
C GLU A 201 -9.83 6.16 6.95
N LEU A 202 -10.08 7.45 7.14
CA LEU A 202 -9.34 8.36 8.02
C LEU A 202 -10.28 8.88 9.12
N ASP A 203 -9.76 9.10 10.31
CA ASP A 203 -10.49 9.82 11.36
C ASP A 203 -10.10 11.31 11.33
N LEU A 204 -11.09 12.20 11.45
CA LEU A 204 -10.93 13.64 11.30
C LEU A 204 -11.39 14.34 12.56
N ASP A 205 -10.51 15.12 13.16
CA ASP A 205 -10.82 15.99 14.29
C ASP A 205 -10.72 17.45 13.85
N SER A 206 -11.87 18.12 13.71
CA SER A 206 -11.89 19.51 13.25
C SER A 206 -11.89 20.48 14.43
N ARG A 207 -10.97 21.44 14.34
CA ARG A 207 -10.81 22.54 15.31
C ARG A 207 -11.50 23.81 14.85
N SER A 208 -12.26 23.74 13.75
CA SER A 208 -12.88 24.89 13.09
C SER A 208 -14.40 24.79 13.16
N PRO A 209 -15.10 25.71 13.85
CA PRO A 209 -16.56 25.68 13.97
C PRO A 209 -17.28 25.88 12.63
N LYS A 210 -16.57 26.34 11.59
CA LYS A 210 -17.10 26.45 10.22
C LYS A 210 -16.93 25.16 9.41
N LEU A 211 -15.91 24.36 9.73
CA LEU A 211 -15.58 23.16 8.97
C LEU A 211 -16.29 21.93 9.56
N GLU A 212 -16.40 21.90 10.89
CA GLU A 212 -17.06 20.83 11.63
C GLU A 212 -18.45 20.45 11.06
N PRO A 213 -19.37 21.40 10.82
CA PRO A 213 -20.70 21.04 10.32
C PRO A 213 -20.67 20.49 8.90
N VAL A 214 -19.69 20.92 8.09
CA VAL A 214 -19.51 20.44 6.70
C VAL A 214 -19.03 19.00 6.71
N LEU A 215 -17.99 18.70 7.50
CA LEU A 215 -17.45 17.34 7.63
C LEU A 215 -18.49 16.37 8.20
N GLN A 216 -19.27 16.81 9.20
CA GLN A 216 -20.36 15.99 9.75
C GLN A 216 -21.43 15.68 8.72
N ARG A 217 -21.86 16.68 7.93
CA ARG A 217 -22.83 16.47 6.84
C ARG A 217 -22.27 15.50 5.80
N ASP A 218 -21.04 15.69 5.36
CA ASP A 218 -20.44 14.86 4.32
C ASP A 218 -20.23 13.42 4.80
N ARG A 219 -19.87 13.22 6.08
CA ARG A 219 -19.83 11.89 6.72
C ARG A 219 -21.19 11.20 6.76
N ILE A 220 -22.26 11.93 7.05
CA ILE A 220 -23.63 11.40 7.02
C ILE A 220 -23.98 10.93 5.60
N LEU A 221 -23.63 11.71 4.58
CA LEU A 221 -23.87 11.36 3.18
C LEU A 221 -23.11 10.08 2.79
N LEU A 222 -21.82 9.99 3.13
CA LEU A 222 -21.01 8.80 2.85
C LEU A 222 -21.56 7.54 3.54
N ASN A 223 -22.00 7.65 4.79
CA ASN A 223 -22.60 6.52 5.52
C ASN A 223 -23.96 6.09 4.98
N ALA A 224 -24.65 6.96 4.24
CA ALA A 224 -25.95 6.68 3.63
C ALA A 224 -25.84 6.09 2.22
N MET A 225 -24.64 6.11 1.61
CA MET A 225 -24.39 5.46 0.34
C MET A 225 -24.11 3.97 0.57
N PRO A 226 -24.77 3.06 -0.18
CA PRO A 226 -24.64 1.61 -0.01
C PRO A 226 -23.30 1.06 -0.50
#